data_AF-A0A382JXU8-F1
#
_entry.id   AF-A0A382JXU8-F1
#
_cell.length_a   1.000
_cell.length_b   1.000
_cell.length_c   1.000
_cell.angle_alpha   90.00
_cell.angle_beta   90.00
_cell.angle_gamma   90.00
#
_symmetry.space_group_name_H-M   'P 1'
#
loop_
_entity.id
_entity.type
_entity.pdbx_description
1 polymer ?
#
loop_
_entity_poly.entity_id
_entity_poly.type
_entity_poly.pdbx_seq_one_letter_code
_entity_poly.pdbx_strand_id
1 'polypeptide(L)'
;NVNLISARQGVAKSDLFGETLKKLFPIAEPDSSDSGNFDNILEFLMLTGRSLQESIMMMIPEAWQSNTNMSKEKRAFYEYSSSLMEPWDGPASIVFTDGNYIGAVLDRNGLRPSRFYVTKDDKVIMASEVGVLPVDPENVLMKGRLQPGKMFLIDFEEGRMVPDEEIKEKICKSNPYKKWVKEQIVDLEDIEKKTKKRTHIEDAIISRMQAFGYTLETMQFMLLPIVKELRDPLGSMGNDAALACLSDKPRIIFDYFKQLFAQVTNPAIDSIREEVIMSLECLIGPEGNLLSSVSENAHRLRLKNPIISDLELEGIKEINSHGWKTKTIDITYQKGKGSKEMLLTLDSICKKSEQAINEGFSFIVLSDKDLGPKRIAISSLLACSTVHHHLIKAEKRTRIGIIIETGEAREVHHHCLLIGYGADAINPYLA
;
A
#
# COMPACT_ATOMS: atom_id res chain seq x y z
N ASN A 1 5.51 0.42 4.96
CA ASN A 1 6.19 -0.15 6.14
C ASN A 1 6.61 0.96 7.11
N VAL A 2 7.89 1.37 7.20
CA VAL A 2 8.37 2.33 8.23
C VAL A 2 7.55 3.63 8.32
N ASN A 3 7.32 4.30 7.19
CA ASN A 3 6.55 5.56 7.16
C ASN A 3 5.08 5.38 7.60
N LEU A 4 4.45 4.26 7.24
CA LEU A 4 3.04 4.00 7.55
C LEU A 4 2.85 3.63 9.03
N ILE A 5 3.78 2.84 9.59
CA ILE A 5 3.81 2.59 11.05
C ILE A 5 4.00 3.90 11.83
N SER A 6 4.91 4.76 11.37
CA SER A 6 5.09 6.10 11.98
C SER A 6 3.81 6.92 11.93
N ALA A 7 3.08 6.90 10.80
CA ALA A 7 1.80 7.62 10.68
C ALA A 7 0.69 7.05 11.58
N ARG A 8 0.70 5.74 11.86
CA ARG A 8 -0.29 5.08 12.73
C ARG A 8 -0.16 5.45 14.20
N GLN A 9 0.99 5.99 14.63
CA GLN A 9 1.19 6.49 16.00
C GLN A 9 0.13 7.52 16.42
N GLY A 10 -0.34 8.36 15.49
CA GLY A 10 -1.33 9.39 15.78
C GLY A 10 -2.75 8.88 16.05
N VAL A 11 -3.05 7.63 15.69
CA VAL A 11 -4.34 6.96 15.97
C VAL A 11 -4.21 5.78 16.93
N ALA A 12 -2.98 5.40 17.28
CA ALA A 12 -2.69 4.27 18.14
C ALA A 12 -3.23 4.48 19.55
N LYS A 13 -4.04 3.53 20.02
CA LYS A 13 -4.57 3.48 21.38
C LYS A 13 -4.49 2.05 21.91
N SER A 14 -4.00 1.89 23.13
CA SER A 14 -3.91 0.58 23.77
C SER A 14 -4.41 0.68 25.20
N ASP A 15 -5.35 -0.17 25.57
CA ASP A 15 -5.86 -0.25 26.94
C ASP A 15 -4.78 -0.79 27.90
N LEU A 16 -3.81 -1.56 27.40
CA LEU A 16 -2.70 -2.13 28.18
C LEU A 16 -1.67 -1.07 28.58
N PHE A 17 -1.32 -0.18 27.65
CA PHE A 17 -0.30 0.86 27.88
C PHE A 17 -0.89 2.22 28.28
N GLY A 18 -2.15 2.49 27.96
CA GLY A 18 -2.80 3.79 28.20
C GLY A 18 -1.94 4.96 27.70
N GLU A 19 -1.75 5.97 28.56
CA GLU A 19 -0.94 7.15 28.24
C GLU A 19 0.57 6.85 28.08
N THR A 20 1.06 5.71 28.58
CA THR A 20 2.48 5.37 28.48
C THR A 20 2.88 4.87 27.10
N LEU A 21 1.90 4.56 26.23
CA LEU A 21 2.12 4.12 24.84
C LEU A 21 3.07 5.07 24.07
N LYS A 22 2.92 6.38 24.28
CA LYS A 22 3.75 7.40 23.62
C LYS A 22 5.25 7.28 23.94
N LYS A 23 5.62 6.63 25.04
CA LYS A 23 7.03 6.40 25.41
C LYS A 23 7.70 5.33 24.54
N LEU A 24 6.91 4.50 23.87
CA LEU A 24 7.42 3.46 22.98
C LEU A 24 7.77 4.01 21.58
N PHE A 25 7.32 5.22 21.24
CA PHE A 25 7.53 5.77 19.90
C PHE A 25 8.92 6.42 19.75
N PRO A 26 9.56 6.28 18.57
CA PRO A 26 9.07 5.56 17.39
C PRO A 26 9.27 4.04 17.47
N ILE A 27 8.27 3.26 17.05
CA ILE A 27 8.38 1.78 17.00
C ILE A 27 9.36 1.35 15.90
N ALA A 28 9.22 1.95 14.72
CA ALA A 28 10.13 1.75 13.62
C ALA A 28 11.32 2.70 13.79
N GLU A 29 12.46 2.16 14.20
CA GLU A 29 13.66 2.92 14.49
C GLU A 29 14.39 3.36 13.20
N PRO A 30 14.76 4.64 13.06
CA PRO A 30 15.41 5.15 11.84
C PRO A 30 16.73 4.45 11.47
N ASP A 31 17.52 4.06 12.48
CA ASP A 31 18.86 3.49 12.31
C ASP A 31 18.88 1.95 12.42
N SER A 32 17.71 1.31 12.50
CA SER A 32 17.60 -0.15 12.59
C SER A 32 17.57 -0.79 11.20
N SER A 33 17.99 -2.05 11.13
CA SER A 33 17.90 -2.84 9.89
C SER A 33 16.45 -3.10 9.51
N ASP A 34 16.23 -3.66 8.31
CA ASP A 34 14.93 -4.15 7.89
C ASP A 34 14.39 -5.22 8.86
N SER A 35 15.25 -6.15 9.26
CA SER A 35 14.95 -7.24 10.18
C SER A 35 14.72 -6.75 11.60
N GLY A 36 15.48 -5.75 12.06
CA GLY A 36 15.28 -5.14 13.37
C GLY A 36 13.97 -4.35 13.44
N ASN A 37 13.63 -3.61 12.39
CA ASN A 37 12.32 -2.95 12.30
C ASN A 37 11.16 -3.94 12.26
N PHE A 38 11.32 -5.07 11.56
CA PHE A 38 10.35 -6.16 11.57
C PHE A 38 10.14 -6.70 12.99
N ASP A 39 11.23 -6.98 13.72
CA ASP A 39 11.18 -7.49 15.10
C ASP A 39 10.49 -6.49 16.05
N ASN A 40 10.87 -5.21 16.01
CA ASN A 40 10.26 -4.15 16.82
C ASN A 40 8.73 -4.09 16.64
N ILE A 41 8.25 -4.23 15.40
CA ILE A 41 6.82 -4.16 15.10
C ILE A 41 6.10 -5.44 15.52
N LEU A 42 6.74 -6.61 15.34
CA LEU A 42 6.20 -7.87 15.80
C LEU A 42 6.02 -7.87 17.33
N GLU A 43 7.06 -7.46 18.06
CA GLU A 43 7.02 -7.32 19.52
C GLU A 43 5.93 -6.32 19.94
N PHE A 44 5.83 -5.18 19.25
CA PHE A 44 4.81 -4.18 19.52
C PHE A 44 3.38 -4.71 19.36
N LEU A 45 3.09 -5.48 18.30
CA LEU A 45 1.79 -6.11 18.09
C LEU A 45 1.47 -7.14 19.20
N MET A 46 2.47 -7.92 19.63
CA MET A 46 2.30 -8.89 20.70
C MET A 46 2.04 -8.25 22.05
N LEU A 47 2.87 -7.26 22.43
CA LEU A 47 2.73 -6.53 23.69
C LEU A 47 1.41 -5.75 23.78
N THR A 48 0.78 -5.46 22.65
CA THR A 48 -0.53 -4.79 22.58
C THR A 48 -1.72 -5.75 22.53
N GLY A 49 -1.48 -7.06 22.65
CA GLY A 49 -2.50 -8.07 22.92
C GLY A 49 -2.79 -9.05 21.77
N ARG A 50 -2.08 -8.96 20.64
CA ARG A 50 -2.20 -9.97 19.57
C ARG A 50 -1.35 -11.19 19.87
N SER A 51 -1.78 -12.35 19.39
CA SER A 51 -0.93 -13.55 19.43
C SER A 51 0.26 -13.42 18.48
N LEU A 52 1.35 -14.16 18.75
CA LEU A 52 2.52 -14.24 17.87
C LEU A 52 2.12 -14.68 16.46
N GLN A 53 1.30 -15.73 16.37
CA GLN A 53 0.86 -16.31 15.11
C GLN A 53 -0.02 -15.34 14.31
N GLU A 54 -0.95 -14.64 14.96
CA GLU A 54 -1.76 -13.61 14.32
C GLU A 54 -0.91 -12.45 13.80
N SER A 55 0.03 -11.97 14.61
CA SER A 55 0.92 -10.88 14.23
C SER A 55 1.77 -11.24 13.01
N ILE A 56 2.32 -12.47 12.97
CA ILE A 56 3.03 -12.99 11.80
C ILE A 56 2.12 -13.08 10.57
N MET A 57 0.88 -13.55 10.73
CA MET A 57 -0.07 -13.61 9.61
C MET A 57 -0.47 -12.23 9.08
N MET A 58 -0.48 -11.20 9.93
CA MET A 58 -0.73 -9.82 9.52
C MET A 58 0.48 -9.21 8.80
N MET A 59 1.71 -9.49 9.28
CA MET A 59 2.95 -8.96 8.70
C MET A 59 3.37 -9.65 7.41
N ILE A 60 3.21 -10.98 7.33
CA ILE A 60 3.57 -11.79 6.16
C ILE A 60 2.32 -12.57 5.72
N PRO A 61 1.31 -11.89 5.13
CA PRO A 61 0.09 -12.54 4.71
C PRO A 61 0.29 -13.44 3.49
N GLU A 62 -0.52 -14.49 3.39
CA GLU A 62 -0.60 -15.32 2.18
C GLU A 62 -1.01 -14.50 0.94
N ALA A 63 -0.72 -15.02 -0.26
CA ALA A 63 -1.38 -14.57 -1.48
C ALA A 63 -2.86 -14.95 -1.45
N TRP A 64 -3.72 -14.00 -1.07
CA TRP A 64 -5.13 -14.25 -0.78
C TRP A 64 -6.10 -13.67 -1.83
N GLN A 65 -5.78 -12.51 -2.43
CA GLN A 65 -6.71 -11.82 -3.33
C GLN A 65 -7.17 -12.70 -4.50
N SER A 66 -6.23 -13.26 -5.24
CA SER A 66 -6.50 -14.08 -6.45
C SER A 66 -6.65 -15.58 -6.17
N ASN A 67 -6.54 -16.02 -4.91
CA ASN A 67 -6.55 -17.45 -4.55
C ASN A 67 -7.98 -18.00 -4.38
N THR A 68 -8.51 -18.60 -5.43
CA THR A 68 -9.87 -19.18 -5.46
C THR A 68 -10.06 -20.41 -4.57
N ASN A 69 -8.97 -21.09 -4.17
CA ASN A 69 -8.99 -22.28 -3.33
C ASN A 69 -8.99 -21.95 -1.83
N MET A 70 -8.83 -20.67 -1.45
CA MET A 70 -8.82 -20.24 -0.07
C MET A 70 -10.22 -20.27 0.56
N SER A 71 -10.33 -20.82 1.78
CA SER A 71 -11.58 -20.78 2.56
C SER A 71 -12.08 -19.35 2.76
N LYS A 72 -13.41 -19.16 2.82
CA LYS A 72 -14.03 -17.84 2.97
C LYS A 72 -13.64 -17.14 4.28
N GLU A 73 -13.46 -17.92 5.34
CA GLU A 73 -13.08 -17.46 6.67
C GLU A 73 -11.66 -16.88 6.66
N LYS A 74 -10.71 -17.61 6.07
CA LYS A 74 -9.32 -17.16 5.89
C LYS A 74 -9.22 -15.93 4.99
N ARG A 75 -9.97 -15.91 3.87
CA ARG A 75 -10.04 -14.74 2.99
C ARG A 75 -10.53 -13.50 3.74
N ALA A 76 -11.62 -13.63 4.51
CA ALA A 76 -12.16 -12.53 5.28
C ALA A 76 -11.20 -12.02 6.37
N PHE A 77 -10.41 -12.90 7.00
CA PHE A 77 -9.35 -12.48 7.92
C PHE A 77 -8.29 -11.62 7.20
N TYR A 78 -7.76 -12.08 6.06
CA TYR A 78 -6.73 -11.33 5.35
C TYR A 78 -7.23 -10.01 4.76
N GLU A 79 -8.48 -9.97 4.32
CA GLU A 79 -9.17 -8.76 3.83
C GLU A 79 -9.43 -7.76 4.97
N TYR A 80 -9.74 -8.22 6.16
CA TYR A 80 -9.76 -7.38 7.36
C TYR A 80 -8.35 -6.88 7.71
N SER A 81 -7.36 -7.77 7.74
CA SER A 81 -5.98 -7.45 8.08
C SER A 81 -5.35 -6.44 7.12
N SER A 82 -5.65 -6.51 5.82
CA SER A 82 -5.13 -5.57 4.82
C SER A 82 -5.68 -4.16 5.00
N SER A 83 -6.78 -3.99 5.74
CA SER A 83 -7.31 -2.67 6.13
C SER A 83 -6.47 -1.99 7.22
N LEU A 84 -5.67 -2.78 7.95
CA LEU A 84 -4.87 -2.34 9.09
C LEU A 84 -3.38 -2.23 8.78
N MET A 85 -2.87 -3.17 7.99
CA MET A 85 -1.44 -3.25 7.74
C MET A 85 -1.13 -3.81 6.35
N GLU A 86 -0.21 -3.13 5.70
CA GLU A 86 0.40 -3.56 4.46
C GLU A 86 1.42 -4.68 4.68
N PRO A 87 1.62 -5.59 3.72
CA PRO A 87 2.56 -6.69 3.87
C PRO A 87 4.02 -6.21 3.96
N TRP A 88 4.79 -6.87 4.83
CA TRP A 88 6.24 -6.79 4.87
C TRP A 88 6.83 -7.74 3.84
N ASP A 89 6.79 -7.30 2.58
CA ASP A 89 7.19 -8.11 1.43
C ASP A 89 8.71 -8.08 1.16
N GLY A 90 9.19 -9.08 0.43
CA GLY A 90 10.60 -9.32 0.13
C GLY A 90 11.01 -10.77 0.43
N PRO A 91 12.15 -11.26 -0.09
CA PRO A 91 12.60 -12.63 0.17
C PRO A 91 12.86 -12.86 1.65
N ALA A 92 12.05 -13.72 2.29
CA ALA A 92 12.11 -13.91 3.73
C ALA A 92 11.94 -15.39 4.11
N SER A 93 12.76 -15.81 5.09
CA SER A 93 12.56 -17.01 5.88
C SER A 93 12.73 -16.60 7.33
N ILE A 94 11.62 -16.29 7.98
CA ILE A 94 11.61 -15.77 9.34
C ILE A 94 11.41 -16.93 10.31
N VAL A 95 12.29 -17.02 11.30
CA VAL A 95 12.14 -17.89 12.46
C VAL A 95 11.84 -16.99 13.65
N PHE A 96 10.81 -17.34 14.43
CA PHE A 96 10.29 -16.49 15.50
C PHE A 96 9.97 -17.33 16.74
N THR A 97 10.02 -16.70 17.91
CA THR A 97 9.71 -17.33 19.19
C THR A 97 9.30 -16.29 20.22
N ASP A 98 8.42 -16.67 21.14
CA ASP A 98 8.07 -15.92 22.35
C ASP A 98 8.46 -16.68 23.63
N GLY A 99 9.23 -17.77 23.49
CA GLY A 99 9.60 -18.69 24.56
C GLY A 99 8.64 -19.87 24.75
N ASN A 100 7.36 -19.73 24.41
CA ASN A 100 6.36 -20.80 24.47
C ASN A 100 6.19 -21.50 23.12
N TYR A 101 6.37 -20.75 22.05
CA TYR A 101 6.34 -21.23 20.68
C TYR A 101 7.70 -21.06 20.02
N ILE A 102 8.05 -21.96 19.11
CA ILE A 102 9.02 -21.69 18.05
C ILE A 102 8.38 -21.97 16.71
N GLY A 103 8.47 -20.99 15.80
CA GLY A 103 7.83 -21.10 14.50
C GLY A 103 8.69 -20.51 13.40
N ALA A 104 8.26 -20.79 12.17
CA ALA A 104 8.88 -20.22 11.00
C ALA A 104 7.88 -20.03 9.86
N VAL A 105 8.08 -18.99 9.06
CA VAL A 105 7.27 -18.67 7.88
C VAL A 105 8.18 -18.23 6.75
N LEU A 106 7.74 -18.48 5.51
CA LEU A 106 8.35 -17.91 4.32
C LEU A 106 7.55 -16.70 3.85
N ASP A 107 8.19 -15.83 3.10
CA ASP A 107 7.48 -14.83 2.31
C ASP A 107 6.42 -15.48 1.39
N ARG A 108 5.50 -14.66 0.89
CA ARG A 108 4.35 -15.14 0.12
C ARG A 108 4.72 -15.91 -1.16
N ASN A 109 5.94 -15.72 -1.67
CA ASN A 109 6.47 -16.36 -2.87
C ASN A 109 7.45 -17.51 -2.52
N GLY A 110 7.89 -17.59 -1.27
CA GLY A 110 8.88 -18.57 -0.79
C GLY A 110 10.22 -18.44 -1.49
N LEU A 111 10.76 -17.23 -1.54
CA LEU A 111 12.00 -16.90 -2.25
C LEU A 111 13.26 -17.34 -1.50
N ARG A 112 13.11 -17.83 -0.26
CA ARG A 112 14.20 -18.36 0.57
C ARG A 112 14.00 -19.83 0.89
N PRO A 113 15.07 -20.65 0.89
CA PRO A 113 14.96 -22.05 1.26
C PRO A 113 14.86 -22.18 2.78
N SER A 114 13.98 -23.09 3.24
CA SER A 114 13.94 -23.53 4.63
C SER A 114 13.51 -25.00 4.69
N ARG A 115 14.33 -25.82 5.34
CA ARG A 115 14.25 -27.29 5.40
C ARG A 115 14.26 -27.70 6.86
N PHE A 116 13.50 -28.74 7.20
CA PHE A 116 13.50 -29.26 8.56
C PHE A 116 13.51 -30.78 8.62
N TYR A 117 14.07 -31.29 9.72
CA TYR A 117 14.04 -32.68 10.13
C TYR A 117 13.30 -32.79 11.45
N VAL A 118 12.44 -33.79 11.57
CA VAL A 118 11.92 -34.26 12.85
C VAL A 118 12.53 -35.63 13.09
N THR A 119 13.06 -35.84 14.28
CA THR A 119 13.73 -37.08 14.69
C THR A 119 12.83 -37.90 15.62
N LYS A 120 13.17 -39.17 15.84
CA LYS A 120 12.41 -40.07 16.72
C LYS A 120 12.67 -39.80 18.22
N ASP A 121 13.71 -39.04 18.54
CA ASP A 121 14.03 -38.54 19.89
C ASP A 121 13.55 -37.09 20.11
N ASP A 122 12.44 -36.72 19.45
CA ASP A 122 11.71 -35.45 19.61
C ASP A 122 12.54 -34.17 19.38
N LYS A 123 13.61 -34.25 18.59
CA LYS A 123 14.34 -33.07 18.11
C LYS A 123 13.81 -32.61 16.77
N VAL A 124 13.68 -31.29 16.64
CA VAL A 124 13.47 -30.60 15.37
C VAL A 124 14.72 -29.83 15.01
N ILE A 125 15.20 -30.02 13.79
CA ILE A 125 16.34 -29.29 13.22
C ILE A 125 15.85 -28.56 11.99
N MET A 126 15.91 -27.23 11.99
CA MET A 126 15.56 -26.38 10.85
C MET A 126 16.76 -25.55 10.41
N ALA A 127 16.97 -25.48 9.10
CA ALA A 127 18.01 -24.64 8.52
C ALA A 127 17.67 -24.28 7.06
N SER A 128 18.41 -23.32 6.51
CA SER A 128 18.28 -22.95 5.09
C SER A 128 18.68 -24.10 4.15
N GLU A 129 19.54 -24.99 4.61
CA GLU A 129 20.05 -26.13 3.83
C GLU A 129 19.88 -27.45 4.58
N VAL A 130 20.00 -28.55 3.82
CA VAL A 130 20.02 -29.92 4.37
C VAL A 130 21.45 -30.31 4.74
N GLY A 131 21.62 -31.13 5.78
CA GLY A 131 22.94 -31.66 6.15
C GLY A 131 23.82 -30.72 6.98
N VAL A 132 23.25 -29.66 7.56
CA VAL A 132 23.97 -28.73 8.45
C VAL A 132 24.45 -29.38 9.76
N LEU A 133 23.80 -30.47 10.18
CA LEU A 133 24.16 -31.27 11.35
C LEU A 133 24.18 -32.75 10.98
N PRO A 134 25.08 -33.55 11.58
CA PRO A 134 25.05 -35.00 11.43
C PRO A 134 23.82 -35.58 12.14
N VAL A 135 22.93 -36.22 11.38
CA VAL A 135 21.74 -36.91 11.90
C VAL A 135 21.74 -38.33 11.32
N ASP A 136 21.69 -39.33 12.20
CA ASP A 136 21.57 -40.73 11.79
C ASP A 136 20.28 -40.93 10.96
N PRO A 137 20.35 -41.44 9.72
CA PRO A 137 19.18 -41.72 8.89
C PRO A 137 18.12 -42.59 9.60
N GLU A 138 18.53 -43.53 10.47
CA GLU A 138 17.59 -44.40 11.20
C GLU A 138 16.79 -43.64 12.26
N ASN A 139 17.33 -42.52 12.78
CA ASN A 139 16.68 -41.67 13.77
C ASN A 139 15.75 -40.61 13.14
N VAL A 140 15.71 -40.49 11.81
CA VAL A 140 14.82 -39.52 11.16
C VAL A 140 13.38 -40.03 11.16
N LEU A 141 12.47 -39.26 11.75
CA LEU A 141 11.03 -39.49 11.70
C LEU A 141 10.41 -38.88 10.44
N MET A 142 10.75 -37.62 10.13
CA MET A 142 10.22 -36.89 8.98
C MET A 142 11.25 -35.88 8.44
N LYS A 143 11.22 -35.65 7.13
CA LYS A 143 11.93 -34.55 6.45
C LYS A 143 10.92 -33.68 5.72
N GLY A 144 11.04 -32.36 5.86
CA GLY A 144 10.12 -31.41 5.27
C GLY A 144 10.81 -30.16 4.76
N ARG A 145 10.02 -29.31 4.11
CA ARG A 145 10.39 -27.95 3.72
C ARG A 145 9.24 -27.01 4.07
N LEU A 146 9.56 -25.77 4.39
CA LEU A 146 8.52 -24.75 4.46
C LEU A 146 7.98 -24.49 3.06
N GLN A 147 6.69 -24.20 3.00
CA GLN A 147 5.98 -23.87 1.77
C GLN A 147 5.53 -22.41 1.85
N PRO A 148 5.55 -21.66 0.72
CA PRO A 148 5.00 -20.31 0.68
C PRO A 148 3.60 -20.29 1.28
N GLY A 149 3.37 -19.34 2.17
CA GLY A 149 2.08 -19.18 2.82
C GLY A 149 1.73 -20.22 3.89
N LYS A 150 2.60 -21.18 4.24
CA LYS A 150 2.39 -22.07 5.41
C LYS A 150 3.26 -21.66 6.60
N MET A 151 2.69 -21.79 7.80
CA MET A 151 3.38 -21.59 9.07
C MET A 151 3.84 -22.95 9.62
N PHE A 152 5.12 -23.03 9.96
CA PHE A 152 5.66 -24.07 10.80
C PHE A 152 5.58 -23.60 12.25
N LEU A 153 5.08 -24.42 13.18
CA LEU A 153 4.97 -24.06 14.59
C LEU A 153 5.13 -25.28 15.49
N ILE A 154 5.92 -25.14 16.54
CA ILE A 154 6.02 -26.07 17.67
C ILE A 154 5.49 -25.34 18.89
N ASP A 155 4.57 -26.00 19.59
CA ASP A 155 4.07 -25.58 20.89
C ASP A 155 4.80 -26.39 21.97
N PHE A 156 5.56 -25.70 22.83
CA PHE A 156 6.32 -26.35 23.90
C PHE A 156 5.46 -26.74 25.10
N GLU A 157 4.30 -26.11 25.30
CA GLU A 157 3.36 -26.46 26.36
C GLU A 157 2.60 -27.75 25.99
N GLU A 158 2.14 -27.86 24.74
CA GLU A 158 1.48 -29.06 24.24
C GLU A 158 2.46 -30.16 23.82
N GLY A 159 3.74 -29.82 23.66
CA GLY A 159 4.81 -30.75 23.29
C GLY A 159 4.65 -31.32 21.87
N ARG A 160 4.08 -30.55 20.94
CA ARG A 160 3.81 -31.02 19.57
C ARG A 160 4.03 -29.96 18.50
N MET A 161 4.18 -30.44 17.26
CA MET A 161 4.09 -29.60 16.07
C MET A 161 2.61 -29.33 15.75
N VAL A 162 2.24 -28.06 15.68
CA VAL A 162 0.85 -27.65 15.38
C VAL A 162 0.67 -27.53 13.87
N PRO A 163 -0.34 -28.19 13.26
CA PRO A 163 -0.64 -28.05 11.84
C PRO A 163 -1.02 -26.61 11.44
N ASP A 164 -0.58 -26.17 10.25
CA ASP A 164 -0.87 -24.84 9.69
C ASP A 164 -2.37 -24.53 9.67
N GLU A 165 -3.17 -25.50 9.25
CA GLU A 165 -4.61 -25.36 9.12
C GLU A 165 -5.27 -25.10 10.49
N GLU A 166 -4.79 -25.74 11.56
CA GLU A 166 -5.28 -25.56 12.93
C GLU A 166 -4.97 -24.15 13.46
N ILE A 167 -3.73 -23.68 13.27
CA ILE A 167 -3.29 -22.34 13.68
C ILE A 167 -4.18 -21.28 13.04
N LYS A 168 -4.33 -21.36 11.71
CA LYS A 168 -5.06 -20.36 10.94
C LYS A 168 -6.55 -20.45 11.19
N GLU A 169 -7.12 -21.63 11.36
CA GLU A 169 -8.53 -21.79 11.67
C GLU A 169 -8.88 -21.14 13.02
N LYS A 170 -8.03 -21.30 14.04
CA LYS A 170 -8.19 -20.63 15.35
C LYS A 170 -8.20 -19.11 15.19
N ILE A 171 -7.25 -18.55 14.43
CA ILE A 171 -7.13 -17.09 14.22
C ILE A 171 -8.30 -16.57 13.39
N CYS A 172 -8.63 -17.22 12.28
CA CYS A 172 -9.71 -16.77 11.38
C CYS A 172 -11.10 -16.85 12.03
N LYS A 173 -11.25 -17.64 13.10
CA LYS A 173 -12.48 -17.75 13.90
C LYS A 173 -12.46 -16.92 15.18
N SER A 174 -11.36 -16.23 15.51
CA SER A 174 -11.26 -15.45 16.75
C SER A 174 -12.23 -14.27 16.78
N ASN A 175 -12.57 -13.74 15.60
CA ASN A 175 -13.55 -12.67 15.43
C ASN A 175 -14.46 -12.95 14.21
N PRO A 176 -15.63 -12.31 14.12
CA PRO A 176 -16.53 -12.47 12.99
C PRO A 176 -16.07 -11.64 11.77
N TYR A 177 -14.83 -11.85 11.29
CA TYR A 177 -14.22 -11.05 10.22
C TYR A 177 -15.07 -10.98 8.96
N LYS A 178 -15.72 -12.09 8.57
CA LYS A 178 -16.64 -12.14 7.42
C LYS A 178 -17.81 -11.17 7.56
N LYS A 179 -18.32 -11.00 8.78
CA LYS A 179 -19.38 -10.04 9.07
C LYS A 179 -18.82 -8.62 9.00
N TRP A 180 -17.67 -8.38 9.64
CA TRP A 180 -17.02 -7.06 9.65
C TRP A 180 -16.70 -6.56 8.26
N VAL A 181 -16.00 -7.36 7.45
CA VAL A 181 -15.68 -7.05 6.05
C VAL A 181 -16.93 -6.68 5.26
N LYS A 182 -17.99 -7.51 5.36
CA LYS A 182 -19.24 -7.28 4.62
C LYS A 182 -19.98 -6.02 5.04
N GLU A 183 -19.91 -5.66 6.32
CA GLU A 183 -20.64 -4.50 6.87
C GLU A 183 -19.86 -3.18 6.76
N GLN A 184 -18.54 -3.25 6.67
CA GLN A 184 -17.66 -2.08 6.84
C GLN A 184 -16.94 -1.67 5.56
N ILE A 185 -16.52 -2.63 4.73
CA ILE A 185 -15.90 -2.31 3.45
C ILE A 185 -17.01 -1.97 2.45
N VAL A 186 -16.82 -0.84 1.77
CA VAL A 186 -17.74 -0.37 0.73
C VAL A 186 -17.01 -0.44 -0.60
N ASP A 187 -17.60 -1.07 -1.61
CA ASP A 187 -17.03 -1.11 -2.95
C ASP A 187 -17.31 0.20 -3.68
N LEU A 188 -16.34 0.72 -4.44
CA LEU A 188 -16.52 1.94 -5.24
C LEU A 188 -17.73 1.87 -6.18
N GLU A 189 -18.00 0.67 -6.72
CA GLU A 189 -19.12 0.40 -7.63
C GLU A 189 -20.50 0.65 -6.97
N ASP A 190 -20.58 0.56 -5.63
CA ASP A 190 -21.80 0.80 -4.87
C ASP A 190 -22.09 2.29 -4.65
N ILE A 191 -21.05 3.14 -4.70
CA ILE A 191 -21.17 4.60 -4.57
C ILE A 191 -21.03 5.32 -5.93
N GLU A 192 -20.64 4.62 -6.99
CA GLU A 192 -20.52 5.16 -8.33
C GLU A 192 -21.88 5.60 -8.87
N LYS A 193 -21.94 6.84 -9.38
CA LYS A 193 -23.15 7.34 -10.02
C LYS A 193 -23.28 6.80 -11.44
N LYS A 194 -24.37 6.07 -11.70
CA LYS A 194 -24.73 5.57 -13.05
C LYS A 194 -25.10 6.67 -14.06
N THR A 195 -25.11 7.94 -13.67
CA THR A 195 -25.43 9.05 -14.57
C THR A 195 -24.24 9.36 -15.47
N LYS A 196 -24.35 8.97 -16.75
CA LYS A 196 -23.45 9.42 -17.83
C LYS A 196 -23.49 10.94 -17.93
N LYS A 197 -22.50 11.64 -17.37
CA LYS A 197 -22.17 12.98 -17.85
C LYS A 197 -21.58 12.82 -19.25
N ARG A 198 -22.07 13.61 -20.21
CA ARG A 198 -21.38 13.75 -21.50
C ARG A 198 -20.03 14.42 -21.22
N THR A 199 -18.95 13.81 -21.69
CA THR A 199 -17.64 14.45 -21.74
C THR A 199 -17.79 15.74 -22.53
N HIS A 200 -17.74 16.88 -21.86
CA HIS A 200 -17.76 18.16 -22.55
C HIS A 200 -16.35 18.40 -23.07
N ILE A 201 -16.18 18.36 -24.40
CA ILE A 201 -14.92 18.75 -25.02
C ILE A 201 -14.80 20.26 -24.81
N GLU A 202 -13.92 20.68 -23.91
CA GLU A 202 -13.66 22.10 -23.69
C GLU A 202 -13.01 22.71 -24.93
N ASP A 203 -13.47 23.88 -25.36
CA ASP A 203 -12.89 24.63 -26.49
C ASP A 203 -11.38 24.88 -26.36
N ALA A 204 -10.85 24.83 -25.13
CA ALA A 204 -9.45 25.09 -24.78
C ALA A 204 -8.60 23.82 -24.51
N ILE A 205 -9.07 22.61 -24.89
CA ILE A 205 -8.39 21.34 -24.57
C ILE A 205 -6.92 21.32 -25.03
N ILE A 206 -6.62 21.82 -26.24
CA ILE A 206 -5.25 21.87 -26.77
C ILE A 206 -4.36 22.76 -25.90
N SER A 207 -4.86 23.93 -25.48
CA SER A 207 -4.10 24.84 -24.62
C SER A 207 -3.83 24.26 -23.24
N ARG A 208 -4.79 23.47 -22.69
CA ARG A 208 -4.57 22.75 -21.42
C ARG A 208 -3.53 21.65 -21.58
N MET A 209 -3.63 20.83 -22.62
CA MET A 209 -2.65 19.80 -22.95
C MET A 209 -1.24 20.39 -23.07
N GLN A 210 -1.09 21.51 -23.77
CA GLN A 210 0.18 22.22 -23.88
C GLN A 210 0.70 22.71 -22.53
N ALA A 211 -0.17 23.23 -21.65
CA ALA A 211 0.22 23.68 -20.32
C ALA A 211 0.70 22.54 -19.41
N PHE A 212 0.16 21.33 -19.57
CA PHE A 212 0.62 20.12 -18.87
C PHE A 212 1.77 19.37 -19.59
N GLY A 213 2.31 19.95 -20.68
CA GLY A 213 3.46 19.41 -21.38
C GLY A 213 3.17 18.20 -22.26
N TYR A 214 1.94 18.04 -22.75
CA TYR A 214 1.63 17.06 -23.79
C TYR A 214 2.27 17.49 -25.10
N THR A 215 2.96 16.56 -25.75
CA THR A 215 3.51 16.76 -27.09
C THR A 215 2.79 15.86 -28.11
N LEU A 216 3.00 16.14 -29.39
CA LEU A 216 2.52 15.25 -30.45
C LEU A 216 3.11 13.86 -30.31
N GLU A 217 4.38 13.74 -29.91
CA GLU A 217 5.01 12.44 -29.67
C GLU A 217 4.34 11.70 -28.51
N THR A 218 4.09 12.36 -27.37
CA THR A 218 3.35 11.73 -26.26
C THR A 218 1.98 11.24 -26.71
N MET A 219 1.25 12.03 -27.50
CA MET A 219 -0.07 11.62 -27.98
C MET A 219 0.02 10.41 -28.93
N GLN A 220 0.92 10.44 -29.91
CA GLN A 220 0.99 9.44 -30.97
C GLN A 220 1.67 8.15 -30.54
N PHE A 221 2.75 8.24 -29.76
CA PHE A 221 3.59 7.09 -29.40
C PHE A 221 3.35 6.57 -28.00
N MET A 222 2.74 7.36 -27.09
CA MET A 222 2.43 6.89 -25.74
C MET A 222 0.94 6.59 -25.54
N LEU A 223 0.08 7.61 -25.69
CA LEU A 223 -1.34 7.47 -25.34
C LEU A 223 -2.15 6.66 -26.36
N LEU A 224 -1.97 6.93 -27.66
CA LEU A 224 -2.73 6.24 -28.70
C LEU A 224 -2.53 4.72 -28.70
N PRO A 225 -1.30 4.17 -28.49
CA PRO A 225 -1.10 2.73 -28.31
C PRO A 225 -1.80 2.16 -27.08
N ILE A 226 -1.78 2.84 -25.93
CA ILE A 226 -2.47 2.37 -24.72
C ILE A 226 -3.96 2.19 -24.98
N VAL A 227 -4.57 3.14 -25.71
CA VAL A 227 -6.01 3.08 -26.03
C VAL A 227 -6.33 2.01 -27.09
N LYS A 228 -5.50 1.84 -28.11
CA LYS A 228 -5.77 0.93 -29.23
C LYS A 228 -5.33 -0.51 -28.98
N GLU A 229 -4.19 -0.70 -28.34
CA GLU A 229 -3.54 -1.99 -28.14
C GLU A 229 -3.72 -2.53 -26.71
N LEU A 230 -4.20 -1.70 -25.77
CA LEU A 230 -4.42 -2.07 -24.37
C LEU A 230 -3.16 -2.59 -23.67
N ARG A 231 -2.00 -2.04 -24.05
CA ARG A 231 -0.69 -2.32 -23.44
C ARG A 231 0.18 -1.08 -23.44
N ASP A 232 1.17 -1.07 -22.56
CA ASP A 232 2.20 -0.03 -22.55
C ASP A 232 2.96 -0.04 -23.89
N PRO A 233 3.26 1.13 -24.48
CA PRO A 233 3.91 1.23 -25.78
C PRO A 233 5.30 0.57 -25.77
N LEU A 234 5.59 -0.19 -26.83
CA LEU A 234 6.88 -0.84 -27.00
C LEU A 234 7.79 -0.01 -27.92
N GLY A 235 9.02 0.22 -27.45
CA GLY A 235 10.10 0.85 -28.20
C GLY A 235 11.36 -0.02 -28.26
N SER A 236 12.38 0.45 -28.97
CA SER A 236 13.71 -0.17 -29.01
C SER A 236 14.80 0.91 -28.98
N MET A 237 16.06 0.48 -28.90
CA MET A 237 17.25 1.33 -28.68
C MET A 237 17.34 1.93 -27.27
N GLY A 238 18.50 2.52 -26.96
CA GLY A 238 18.71 3.25 -25.70
C GLY A 238 18.11 4.65 -25.76
N ASN A 239 17.87 5.25 -24.58
CA ASN A 239 17.46 6.64 -24.47
C ASN A 239 18.70 7.55 -24.63
N ASP A 240 18.79 8.24 -25.77
CA ASP A 240 19.85 9.19 -26.10
C ASP A 240 19.51 10.64 -25.74
N ALA A 241 18.34 10.89 -25.17
CA ALA A 241 17.96 12.21 -24.69
C ALA A 241 18.81 12.64 -23.49
N ALA A 242 19.08 13.94 -23.40
CA ALA A 242 19.74 14.51 -22.24
C ALA A 242 18.96 14.20 -20.95
N LEU A 243 19.68 14.00 -19.84
CA LEU A 243 19.06 13.90 -18.51
C LEU A 243 18.19 15.13 -18.26
N ALA A 244 17.11 14.98 -17.51
CA ALA A 244 16.13 16.05 -17.33
C ALA A 244 16.73 17.36 -16.81
N CYS A 245 17.72 17.27 -15.91
CA CYS A 245 18.45 18.40 -15.35
C CYS A 245 19.46 19.06 -16.32
N LEU A 246 19.82 18.39 -17.41
CA LEU A 246 20.73 18.86 -18.46
C LEU A 246 20.01 19.25 -19.76
N SER A 247 18.69 19.07 -19.80
CA SER A 247 17.88 19.34 -20.98
C SER A 247 17.64 20.84 -21.16
N ASP A 248 17.86 21.35 -22.37
CA ASP A 248 17.48 22.71 -22.77
C ASP A 248 15.97 22.88 -22.99
N LYS A 249 15.22 21.77 -22.98
CA LYS A 249 13.75 21.75 -23.09
C LYS A 249 13.10 21.67 -21.71
N PRO A 250 11.91 22.28 -21.51
CA PRO A 250 11.12 22.07 -20.31
C PRO A 250 10.83 20.57 -20.11
N ARG A 251 11.12 20.06 -18.91
CA ARG A 251 10.86 18.68 -18.50
C ARG A 251 9.88 18.67 -17.34
N ILE A 252 9.01 17.66 -17.31
CA ILE A 252 8.06 17.48 -16.22
C ILE A 252 8.78 16.91 -14.99
N ILE A 253 8.26 17.15 -13.79
CA ILE A 253 8.93 16.73 -12.54
C ILE A 253 9.13 15.22 -12.50
N PHE A 254 8.20 14.45 -13.07
CA PHE A 254 8.30 13.00 -13.20
C PHE A 254 9.62 12.53 -13.85
N ASP A 255 10.16 13.27 -14.82
CA ASP A 255 11.39 12.89 -15.54
C ASP A 255 12.65 12.88 -14.67
N TYR A 256 12.63 13.61 -13.54
CA TYR A 256 13.75 13.71 -12.61
C TYR A 256 13.85 12.48 -11.70
N PHE A 257 12.77 11.69 -11.61
CA PHE A 257 12.76 10.45 -10.87
C PHE A 257 13.12 9.29 -11.79
N LYS A 258 13.77 8.28 -11.22
CA LYS A 258 14.10 7.02 -11.89
C LYS A 258 13.57 5.88 -11.05
N GLN A 259 12.93 4.93 -11.72
CA GLN A 259 12.42 3.75 -11.06
C GLN A 259 13.61 2.95 -10.53
N LEU A 260 13.56 2.64 -9.23
CA LEU A 260 14.48 1.69 -8.65
C LEU A 260 14.06 0.29 -9.11
N PHE A 261 15.05 -0.58 -9.28
CA PHE A 261 14.82 -1.98 -9.58
C PHE A 261 15.80 -2.83 -8.80
N ALA A 262 15.34 -4.02 -8.44
CA ALA A 262 16.13 -4.95 -7.66
C ALA A 262 17.21 -5.58 -8.54
N GLN A 263 18.44 -5.60 -8.04
CA GLN A 263 19.57 -6.30 -8.64
C GLN A 263 20.29 -7.07 -7.55
N VAL A 264 20.49 -8.38 -7.75
CA VAL A 264 21.24 -9.28 -6.85
C VAL A 264 20.60 -9.50 -5.47
N THR A 265 20.26 -8.45 -4.74
CA THR A 265 19.76 -8.50 -3.34
C THR A 265 18.42 -9.20 -3.21
N ASN A 266 17.52 -8.96 -4.16
CA ASN A 266 16.20 -9.58 -4.24
C ASN A 266 15.82 -9.76 -5.72
N PRO A 267 15.08 -10.84 -6.07
CA PRO A 267 14.66 -11.06 -7.44
C PRO A 267 13.45 -10.18 -7.79
N ALA A 268 13.36 -9.80 -9.07
CA ALA A 268 12.13 -9.26 -9.63
C ALA A 268 11.10 -10.40 -9.82
N ILE A 269 9.81 -10.03 -9.82
CA ILE A 269 8.68 -10.94 -10.02
C ILE A 269 8.20 -10.84 -11.46
N ASP A 270 7.81 -11.97 -12.06
CA ASP A 270 7.18 -11.98 -13.38
C ASP A 270 5.69 -11.63 -13.25
N SER A 271 5.34 -10.38 -13.55
CA SER A 271 3.97 -9.87 -13.39
C SER A 271 2.94 -10.52 -14.32
N ILE A 272 3.36 -11.32 -15.30
CA ILE A 272 2.46 -12.02 -16.22
C ILE A 272 2.29 -13.48 -15.76
N ARG A 273 3.40 -14.18 -15.49
CA ARG A 273 3.37 -15.61 -15.12
C ARG A 273 2.99 -15.82 -13.66
N GLU A 274 3.28 -14.85 -12.81
CA GLU A 274 3.02 -14.87 -11.38
C GLU A 274 1.97 -13.81 -11.00
N GLU A 275 1.04 -13.48 -11.90
CA GLU A 275 -0.03 -12.49 -11.62
C GLU A 275 -0.84 -12.84 -10.36
N VAL A 276 -1.03 -14.14 -10.07
CA VAL A 276 -1.84 -14.63 -8.94
C VAL A 276 -1.33 -14.21 -7.56
N ILE A 277 -0.06 -13.82 -7.43
CA ILE A 277 0.52 -13.30 -6.18
C ILE A 277 0.48 -11.77 -6.09
N MET A 278 0.12 -11.08 -7.18
CA MET A 278 0.04 -9.62 -7.25
C MET A 278 -1.40 -9.14 -7.15
N SER A 279 -1.59 -7.89 -6.72
CA SER A 279 -2.89 -7.23 -6.72
C SER A 279 -2.72 -5.72 -6.79
N LEU A 280 -3.62 -5.06 -7.53
CA LEU A 280 -3.78 -3.60 -7.54
C LEU A 280 -5.00 -3.15 -6.72
N GLU A 281 -5.73 -4.10 -6.13
CA GLU A 281 -6.86 -3.78 -5.27
C GLU A 281 -6.36 -3.07 -4.02
N CYS A 282 -6.95 -1.92 -3.71
CA CYS A 282 -6.56 -1.12 -2.56
C CYS A 282 -7.77 -0.68 -1.74
N LEU A 283 -7.55 -0.56 -0.44
CA LEU A 283 -8.50 -0.02 0.52
C LEU A 283 -8.05 1.39 0.89
N ILE A 284 -8.87 2.39 0.57
CA ILE A 284 -8.53 3.81 0.75
C ILE A 284 -9.42 4.46 1.80
N GLY A 285 -9.00 5.63 2.27
CA GLY A 285 -9.70 6.40 3.30
C GLY A 285 -9.08 6.24 4.70
N PRO A 286 -9.77 6.74 5.74
CA PRO A 286 -9.26 6.75 7.10
C PRO A 286 -8.98 5.34 7.63
N GLU A 287 -7.81 5.13 8.24
CA GLU A 287 -7.43 3.90 8.89
C GLU A 287 -7.88 3.88 10.35
N GLY A 288 -8.17 2.67 10.86
CA GLY A 288 -8.49 2.43 12.25
C GLY A 288 -7.27 2.29 13.16
N ASN A 289 -7.51 1.79 14.38
CA ASN A 289 -6.46 1.58 15.36
C ASN A 289 -5.88 0.16 15.23
N LEU A 290 -4.63 0.07 14.74
CA LEU A 290 -3.88 -1.18 14.54
C LEU A 290 -3.85 -2.09 15.78
N LEU A 291 -3.87 -1.49 16.97
CA LEU A 291 -3.72 -2.19 18.26
C LEU A 291 -5.02 -2.79 18.79
N SER A 292 -6.12 -2.62 18.06
CA SER A 292 -7.43 -3.14 18.45
C SER A 292 -8.02 -4.02 17.35
N SER A 293 -8.85 -4.98 17.73
CA SER A 293 -9.59 -5.85 16.80
C SER A 293 -11.07 -5.51 16.87
N VAL A 294 -11.46 -4.45 16.16
CA VAL A 294 -12.85 -3.98 16.06
C VAL A 294 -13.32 -3.90 14.62
N SER A 295 -14.63 -3.93 14.38
CA SER A 295 -15.23 -3.88 13.04
C SER A 295 -14.80 -2.66 12.24
N GLU A 296 -14.78 -1.50 12.89
CA GLU A 296 -14.56 -0.17 12.33
C GLU A 296 -13.21 -0.03 11.65
N ASN A 297 -12.24 -0.89 12.00
CA ASN A 297 -10.95 -0.93 11.33
C ASN A 297 -11.04 -1.33 9.85
N ALA A 298 -12.08 -2.09 9.47
CA ALA A 298 -12.37 -2.44 8.09
C ALA A 298 -13.20 -1.38 7.35
N HIS A 299 -13.49 -0.24 7.98
CA HIS A 299 -14.32 0.79 7.38
C HIS A 299 -13.55 1.60 6.32
N ARG A 300 -13.42 1.02 5.13
CA ARG A 300 -12.59 1.52 4.02
C ARG A 300 -13.35 1.45 2.70
N LEU A 301 -12.96 2.31 1.76
CA LEU A 301 -13.47 2.27 0.38
C LEU A 301 -12.56 1.37 -0.46
N ARG A 302 -13.11 0.34 -1.09
CA ARG A 302 -12.37 -0.57 -1.97
C ARG A 302 -12.35 -0.07 -3.39
N LEU A 303 -11.14 0.00 -3.95
CA LEU A 303 -10.90 0.22 -5.37
C LEU A 303 -10.32 -1.06 -5.98
N LYS A 304 -10.84 -1.48 -7.13
CA LYS A 304 -10.24 -2.59 -7.91
C LYS A 304 -8.87 -2.24 -8.45
N ASN A 305 -8.68 -0.96 -8.76
CA ASN A 305 -7.42 -0.41 -9.21
C ASN A 305 -7.34 1.08 -8.79
N PRO A 306 -6.13 1.64 -8.61
CA PRO A 306 -5.96 3.02 -8.13
C PRO A 306 -6.21 4.09 -9.21
N ILE A 307 -6.46 3.70 -10.47
CA ILE A 307 -6.69 4.62 -11.58
C ILE A 307 -8.20 4.70 -11.84
N ILE A 308 -8.81 5.80 -11.41
CA ILE A 308 -10.27 5.97 -11.43
C ILE A 308 -10.71 6.90 -12.56
N SER A 309 -11.85 6.58 -13.15
CA SER A 309 -12.54 7.40 -14.15
C SER A 309 -13.18 8.64 -13.53
N ASP A 310 -13.59 9.57 -14.38
CA ASP A 310 -14.30 10.79 -13.94
C ASP A 310 -15.61 10.46 -13.22
N LEU A 311 -16.31 9.39 -13.62
CA LEU A 311 -17.56 8.97 -13.00
C LEU A 311 -17.34 8.47 -11.57
N GLU A 312 -16.30 7.64 -11.39
CA GLU A 312 -15.88 7.14 -10.08
C GLU A 312 -15.42 8.28 -9.18
N LEU A 313 -14.60 9.22 -9.69
CA LEU A 313 -14.17 10.39 -8.93
C LEU A 313 -15.35 11.25 -8.47
N GLU A 314 -16.33 11.51 -9.34
CA GLU A 314 -17.52 12.29 -8.97
C GLU A 314 -18.34 11.59 -7.89
N GLY A 315 -18.45 10.25 -7.93
CA GLY A 315 -19.02 9.45 -6.85
C GLY A 315 -18.32 9.68 -5.51
N ILE A 316 -16.98 9.72 -5.50
CA ILE A 316 -16.20 10.01 -4.29
C ILE A 316 -16.34 11.47 -3.86
N LYS A 317 -16.35 12.44 -4.77
CA LYS A 317 -16.50 13.87 -4.44
C LYS A 317 -17.83 14.19 -3.77
N GLU A 318 -18.90 13.54 -4.21
CA GLU A 318 -20.26 13.78 -3.72
C GLU A 318 -20.66 12.82 -2.59
N ILE A 319 -19.72 12.02 -2.09
CA ILE A 319 -19.96 11.06 -1.03
C ILE A 319 -20.45 11.76 0.24
N ASN A 320 -21.63 11.34 0.70
CA ASN A 320 -22.25 11.79 1.93
C ASN A 320 -22.90 10.63 2.72
N SER A 321 -22.62 9.41 2.28
CA SER A 321 -23.03 8.16 2.91
C SER A 321 -21.88 7.59 3.75
N HIS A 322 -22.17 6.59 4.59
CA HIS A 322 -21.16 5.87 5.37
C HIS A 322 -20.33 6.76 6.32
N GLY A 323 -20.81 7.96 6.66
CA GLY A 323 -20.06 8.91 7.48
C GLY A 323 -18.88 9.57 6.75
N TRP A 324 -18.70 9.33 5.46
CA TRP A 324 -17.62 9.90 4.66
C TRP A 324 -18.00 11.23 4.02
N LYS A 325 -16.99 12.10 3.90
CA LYS A 325 -17.08 13.37 3.18
C LYS A 325 -15.78 13.62 2.43
N THR A 326 -15.88 14.31 1.31
CA THR A 326 -14.75 14.66 0.46
C THR A 326 -14.59 16.17 0.33
N LYS A 327 -13.34 16.65 0.42
CA LYS A 327 -12.99 18.06 0.20
C LYS A 327 -12.07 18.21 -1.01
N THR A 328 -12.50 18.95 -2.01
CA THR A 328 -11.60 19.35 -3.11
C THR A 328 -10.71 20.52 -2.67
N ILE A 329 -9.42 20.37 -2.88
CA ILE A 329 -8.39 21.37 -2.64
C ILE A 329 -7.75 21.73 -3.99
N ASP A 330 -7.92 22.98 -4.38
CA ASP A 330 -7.29 23.57 -5.56
C ASP A 330 -5.76 23.63 -5.40
N ILE A 331 -5.04 22.98 -6.31
CA ILE A 331 -3.56 22.96 -6.39
C ILE A 331 -3.02 23.91 -7.48
N THR A 332 -3.76 24.95 -7.82
CA THR A 332 -3.33 26.00 -8.75
C THR A 332 -3.05 27.33 -8.03
N TYR A 333 -2.25 28.21 -8.62
CA TYR A 333 -1.87 29.51 -8.05
C TYR A 333 -1.89 30.63 -9.10
N GLN A 334 -1.91 31.89 -8.65
CA GLN A 334 -2.01 33.04 -9.55
C GLN A 334 -0.73 33.24 -10.39
N LYS A 335 -0.91 33.42 -11.70
CA LYS A 335 0.16 33.76 -12.64
C LYS A 335 0.80 35.10 -12.30
N GLY A 336 2.14 35.19 -12.41
CA GLY A 336 2.89 36.46 -12.35
C GLY A 336 3.65 36.72 -11.04
N LYS A 337 3.51 35.87 -10.01
CA LYS A 337 4.21 36.01 -8.72
C LYS A 337 5.42 35.09 -8.53
N GLY A 338 5.81 34.35 -9.58
CA GLY A 338 7.00 33.50 -9.59
C GLY A 338 6.94 32.30 -8.63
N SER A 339 8.11 31.70 -8.36
CA SER A 339 8.27 30.51 -7.52
C SER A 339 7.83 30.70 -6.07
N LYS A 340 7.84 31.93 -5.55
CA LYS A 340 7.42 32.24 -4.18
C LYS A 340 5.94 31.92 -3.94
N GLU A 341 5.08 32.21 -4.92
CA GLU A 341 3.65 31.90 -4.81
C GLU A 341 3.39 30.38 -4.85
N MET A 342 4.18 29.64 -5.65
CA MET A 342 4.12 28.17 -5.68
C MET A 342 4.42 27.59 -4.30
N LEU A 343 5.49 28.05 -3.63
CA LEU A 343 5.84 27.59 -2.27
C LEU A 343 4.75 27.95 -1.25
N LEU A 344 4.22 29.18 -1.29
CA LEU A 344 3.11 29.57 -0.41
C LEU A 344 1.85 28.73 -0.64
N THR A 345 1.62 28.32 -1.88
CA THR A 345 0.49 27.46 -2.23
C THR A 345 0.71 26.04 -1.70
N LEU A 346 1.93 25.51 -1.77
CA LEU A 346 2.28 24.22 -1.14
C LEU A 346 2.04 24.23 0.38
N ASP A 347 2.43 25.31 1.06
CA ASP A 347 2.13 25.48 2.50
C ASP A 347 0.62 25.59 2.76
N SER A 348 -0.11 26.27 1.87
CA SER A 348 -1.55 26.46 1.97
C SER A 348 -2.31 25.14 1.80
N ILE A 349 -1.93 24.30 0.83
CA ILE A 349 -2.59 23.00 0.62
C ILE A 349 -2.35 22.08 1.82
N CYS A 350 -1.16 22.09 2.42
CA CYS A 350 -0.86 21.33 3.64
C CYS A 350 -1.80 21.73 4.79
N LYS A 351 -1.93 23.03 5.06
CA LYS A 351 -2.83 23.56 6.09
C LYS A 351 -4.30 23.23 5.81
N LYS A 352 -4.74 23.34 4.55
CA LYS A 352 -6.11 22.99 4.14
C LYS A 352 -6.38 21.49 4.32
N SER A 353 -5.40 20.63 4.03
CA SER A 353 -5.50 19.19 4.26
C SER A 353 -5.62 18.87 5.75
N GLU A 354 -4.80 19.50 6.62
CA GLU A 354 -4.94 19.38 8.07
C GLU A 354 -6.32 19.88 8.58
N GLN A 355 -6.78 21.01 8.04
CA GLN A 355 -8.08 21.56 8.39
C GLN A 355 -9.22 20.61 7.97
N ALA A 356 -9.14 20.01 6.78
CA ALA A 356 -10.11 19.02 6.33
C ALA A 356 -10.20 17.83 7.30
N ILE A 357 -9.06 17.35 7.82
CA ILE A 357 -9.04 16.29 8.84
C ILE A 357 -9.73 16.74 10.13
N ASN A 358 -9.49 17.97 10.58
CA ASN A 358 -10.11 18.51 11.79
C ASN A 358 -11.63 18.73 11.62
N GLU A 359 -12.08 19.03 10.40
CA GLU A 359 -13.49 19.17 10.03
C GLU A 359 -14.18 17.82 9.78
N GLY A 360 -13.46 16.70 9.89
CA GLY A 360 -13.99 15.35 9.75
C GLY A 360 -14.18 14.88 8.31
N PHE A 361 -13.43 15.43 7.36
CA PHE A 361 -13.38 14.90 5.99
C PHE A 361 -12.56 13.61 5.94
N SER A 362 -13.09 12.62 5.23
CA SER A 362 -12.46 11.30 5.05
C SER A 362 -11.56 11.26 3.83
N PHE A 363 -11.81 12.12 2.85
CA PHE A 363 -11.03 12.22 1.62
C PHE A 363 -10.72 13.67 1.27
N ILE A 364 -9.57 13.90 0.67
CA ILE A 364 -9.25 15.12 -0.08
C ILE A 364 -8.99 14.79 -1.53
N VAL A 365 -9.47 15.66 -2.42
CA VAL A 365 -9.12 15.64 -3.84
C VAL A 365 -8.20 16.82 -4.12
N LEU A 366 -6.94 16.56 -4.43
CA LEU A 366 -6.00 17.57 -4.92
C LEU A 366 -6.25 17.75 -6.42
N SER A 367 -6.75 18.92 -6.83
CA SER A 367 -7.27 19.14 -8.19
C SER A 367 -6.58 20.31 -8.89
N ASP A 368 -6.07 20.07 -10.11
CA ASP A 368 -5.49 21.09 -10.99
C ASP A 368 -6.46 21.59 -12.08
N LYS A 369 -7.74 21.21 -11.99
CA LYS A 369 -8.79 21.53 -12.98
C LYS A 369 -9.00 23.03 -13.20
N ASP A 370 -8.74 23.84 -12.17
CA ASP A 370 -8.84 25.31 -12.19
C ASP A 370 -7.68 25.99 -12.96
N LEU A 371 -6.80 25.22 -13.62
CA LEU A 371 -5.81 25.73 -14.55
C LEU A 371 -6.47 26.64 -15.60
N GLY A 372 -5.87 27.80 -15.87
CA GLY A 372 -6.37 28.72 -16.88
C GLY A 372 -5.45 29.90 -17.18
N PRO A 373 -5.88 30.90 -17.96
CA PRO A 373 -5.02 31.99 -18.41
C PRO A 373 -4.34 32.80 -17.29
N LYS A 374 -4.98 32.85 -16.11
CA LYS A 374 -4.51 33.57 -14.91
C LYS A 374 -4.05 32.63 -13.78
N ARG A 375 -4.15 31.31 -13.95
CA ARG A 375 -3.89 30.31 -12.91
C ARG A 375 -2.96 29.22 -13.43
N ILE A 376 -1.89 28.94 -12.72
CA ILE A 376 -0.89 27.93 -13.07
C ILE A 376 -1.08 26.74 -12.13
N ALA A 377 -1.10 25.52 -12.67
CA ALA A 377 -1.12 24.31 -11.86
C ALA A 377 0.24 24.04 -11.22
N ILE A 378 0.24 23.62 -9.95
CA ILE A 378 1.39 22.96 -9.34
C ILE A 378 1.47 21.55 -9.93
N SER A 379 2.67 21.02 -10.10
CA SER A 379 2.82 19.60 -10.43
C SER A 379 2.09 18.73 -9.40
N SER A 380 1.26 17.83 -9.90
CA SER A 380 0.47 16.88 -9.12
C SER A 380 1.35 16.05 -8.18
N LEU A 381 2.53 15.62 -8.65
CA LEU A 381 3.50 14.88 -7.84
C LEU A 381 4.05 15.72 -6.69
N LEU A 382 4.35 17.00 -6.93
CA LEU A 382 4.85 17.90 -5.90
C LEU A 382 3.78 18.21 -4.85
N ALA A 383 2.55 18.47 -5.29
CA ALA A 383 1.43 18.72 -4.38
C ALA A 383 1.13 17.47 -3.52
N CYS A 384 1.04 16.29 -4.15
CA CYS A 384 0.79 15.02 -3.47
C CYS A 384 1.87 14.71 -2.44
N SER A 385 3.15 14.68 -2.85
CA SER A 385 4.27 14.35 -1.97
C SER A 385 4.39 15.32 -0.80
N THR A 386 4.19 16.63 -1.03
CA THR A 386 4.27 17.64 0.03
C THR A 386 3.19 17.39 1.09
N VAL A 387 1.93 17.21 0.68
CA VAL A 387 0.82 16.93 1.60
C VAL A 387 1.05 15.60 2.32
N HIS A 388 1.44 14.55 1.60
CA HIS A 388 1.69 13.23 2.16
C HIS A 388 2.74 13.28 3.29
N HIS A 389 3.93 13.81 3.02
CA HIS A 389 5.01 13.87 4.00
C HIS A 389 4.70 14.83 5.15
N HIS A 390 4.01 15.94 4.88
CA HIS A 390 3.55 16.85 5.92
C HIS A 390 2.57 16.14 6.89
N LEU A 391 1.60 15.40 6.37
CA LEU A 391 0.64 14.65 7.18
C LEU A 391 1.28 13.46 7.92
N ILE A 392 2.33 12.83 7.37
CA ILE A 392 3.12 11.83 8.11
C ILE A 392 3.80 12.47 9.32
N LYS A 393 4.50 13.60 9.12
CA LYS A 393 5.19 14.32 10.20
C LYS A 393 4.23 14.82 11.29
N ALA A 394 3.00 15.14 10.91
CA ALA A 394 1.94 15.54 11.83
C ALA A 394 1.16 14.35 12.43
N GLU A 395 1.53 13.09 12.12
CA GLU A 395 0.85 11.86 12.54
C GLU A 395 -0.64 11.83 12.17
N LYS A 396 -0.99 12.43 11.04
CA LYS A 396 -2.37 12.60 10.54
C LYS A 396 -2.64 11.88 9.22
N ARG A 397 -1.62 11.33 8.54
CA ARG A 397 -1.78 10.72 7.20
C ARG A 397 -2.78 9.57 7.16
N THR A 398 -2.88 8.79 8.23
CA THR A 398 -3.83 7.68 8.32
C THR A 398 -5.28 8.13 8.46
N ARG A 399 -5.54 9.41 8.75
CA ARG A 399 -6.90 9.92 9.02
C ARG A 399 -7.64 10.38 7.76
N ILE A 400 -7.00 10.33 6.60
CA ILE A 400 -7.58 10.85 5.35
C ILE A 400 -7.06 10.12 4.13
N GLY A 401 -7.92 9.89 3.14
CA GLY A 401 -7.54 9.44 1.81
C GLY A 401 -7.14 10.62 0.91
N ILE A 402 -6.07 10.47 0.12
CA ILE A 402 -5.56 11.46 -0.83
C ILE A 402 -5.84 11.00 -2.26
N ILE A 403 -6.68 11.74 -2.97
CA ILE A 403 -7.03 11.47 -4.36
C ILE A 403 -6.48 12.59 -5.23
N ILE A 404 -5.89 12.25 -6.37
CA ILE A 404 -5.30 13.21 -7.31
C ILE A 404 -6.19 13.33 -8.54
N GLU A 405 -6.81 14.49 -8.77
CA GLU A 405 -7.47 14.84 -10.03
C GLU A 405 -6.51 15.71 -10.83
N THR A 406 -5.87 15.12 -11.85
CA THR A 406 -4.78 15.79 -12.55
C THR A 406 -4.87 15.67 -14.06
N GLY A 407 -4.55 16.78 -14.75
CA GLY A 407 -4.28 16.78 -16.17
C GLY A 407 -2.83 16.49 -16.54
N GLU A 408 -1.93 16.24 -15.59
CA GLU A 408 -0.49 16.03 -15.83
C GLU A 408 -0.12 14.55 -16.05
N ALA A 409 -0.75 13.64 -15.29
CA ALA A 409 -0.49 12.20 -15.30
C ALA A 409 -1.11 11.53 -16.54
N ARG A 410 -0.32 10.68 -17.22
CA ARG A 410 -0.69 10.07 -18.50
C ARG A 410 0.12 8.83 -18.88
N GLU A 411 1.30 8.64 -18.28
CA GLU A 411 2.17 7.49 -18.50
C GLU A 411 2.18 6.60 -17.25
N VAL A 412 2.46 5.30 -17.40
CA VAL A 412 2.54 4.36 -16.27
C VAL A 412 3.48 4.87 -15.18
N HIS A 413 4.62 5.45 -15.56
CA HIS A 413 5.57 6.03 -14.62
C HIS A 413 4.99 7.14 -13.74
N HIS A 414 4.11 7.99 -14.30
CA HIS A 414 3.48 9.08 -13.56
C HIS A 414 2.56 8.52 -12.46
N HIS A 415 1.77 7.50 -12.81
CA HIS A 415 0.89 6.83 -11.87
C HIS A 415 1.66 6.13 -10.75
N CYS A 416 2.75 5.41 -11.09
CA CYS A 416 3.62 4.76 -10.11
C CYS A 416 4.22 5.76 -9.12
N LEU A 417 4.69 6.93 -9.61
CA LEU A 417 5.24 7.97 -8.74
C LEU A 417 4.18 8.58 -7.85
N LEU A 418 3.01 8.94 -8.37
CA LEU A 418 1.92 9.48 -7.56
C LEU A 418 1.54 8.53 -6.43
N ILE A 419 1.35 7.24 -6.72
CA ILE A 419 1.07 6.21 -5.70
C ILE A 419 2.24 6.09 -4.70
N GLY A 420 3.47 5.96 -5.20
CA GLY A 420 4.66 5.81 -4.37
C GLY A 420 4.92 7.01 -3.45
N TYR A 421 4.45 8.20 -3.82
CA TYR A 421 4.52 9.43 -3.03
C TYR A 421 3.21 9.79 -2.32
N GLY A 422 2.28 8.84 -2.19
CA GLY A 422 1.21 8.88 -1.21
C GLY A 422 -0.20 9.10 -1.76
N ALA A 423 -0.42 9.05 -3.07
CA ALA A 423 -1.77 9.04 -3.64
C ALA A 423 -2.45 7.68 -3.40
N ASP A 424 -3.69 7.73 -2.92
CA ASP A 424 -4.53 6.55 -2.74
C ASP A 424 -5.32 6.21 -4.01
N ALA A 425 -5.66 7.23 -4.80
CA ALA A 425 -6.27 7.07 -6.12
C ALA A 425 -5.90 8.24 -7.05
N ILE A 426 -5.95 8.00 -8.36
CA ILE A 426 -5.57 8.96 -9.40
C ILE A 426 -6.66 8.98 -10.47
N ASN A 427 -7.16 10.17 -10.76
CA ASN A 427 -8.03 10.45 -11.89
C ASN A 427 -7.24 11.29 -12.92
N PRO A 428 -6.70 10.66 -13.97
CA PRO A 428 -5.96 11.37 -15.03
C PRO A 428 -6.93 11.98 -16.06
N TYR A 429 -7.75 12.95 -15.65
CA TYR A 429 -8.93 13.41 -16.41
C TYR A 429 -8.63 13.95 -17.82
N LEU A 430 -7.40 14.36 -18.10
CA LEU A 430 -7.00 14.91 -19.40
C LEU A 430 -6.41 13.86 -20.37
N ALA A 431 -6.00 12.69 -19.86
CA ALA A 431 -5.27 11.67 -20.60
C ALA A 431 -6.16 10.82 -21.52
#